data_AF-A0A397UCQ8-F1
#
_entry.id   AF-A0A397UCQ8-F1
#
_cell.length_a   1.000
_cell.length_b   1.000
_cell.length_c   1.000
_cell.angle_alpha   90.00
_cell.angle_beta   90.00
_cell.angle_gamma   90.00
#
_symmetry.space_group_name_H-M   'P 1'
#
loop_
_entity.id
_entity.type
_entity.pdbx_description
1 polymer ?
#
loop_
_entity_poly.entity_id
_entity_poly.type
_entity_poly.pdbx_seq_one_letter_code
_entity_poly.pdbx_strand_id
1 'polypeptide(L)'
;MTNDDIGKELWEACWINSKAFDQYIDKLKNNPNDTCTLMSRGKAYLTIGRYEEAHTDLTRLLEIESKNTIALNIVGKLIIW
;
A
#
# COMPACT_ATOMS: atom_id res chain seq x y z
N MET A 1 20.45 10.55 -27.04
CA MET A 1 20.07 9.71 -25.90
C MET A 1 20.30 8.28 -26.34
N THR A 2 21.25 7.59 -25.72
CA THR A 2 21.47 6.17 -25.97
C THR A 2 20.42 5.37 -25.20
N ASN A 3 20.17 4.11 -25.57
CA ASN A 3 19.23 3.25 -24.83
C ASN A 3 19.59 3.11 -23.33
N ASP A 4 20.85 3.40 -22.96
CA ASP A 4 21.34 3.41 -21.58
C ASP A 4 20.81 4.58 -20.75
N ASP A 5 20.58 5.75 -21.37
CA ASP A 5 20.04 6.94 -20.69
C ASP A 5 18.56 6.72 -20.30
N ILE A 6 17.78 6.08 -21.19
CA ILE A 6 16.36 5.78 -20.96
C ILE A 6 16.20 4.76 -19.81
N GLY A 7 17.05 3.74 -19.77
CA GLY A 7 17.03 2.74 -18.68
C GLY A 7 17.33 3.36 -17.31
N LYS A 8 18.26 4.32 -17.25
CA LYS A 8 18.59 5.05 -16.03
C LYS A 8 17.44 5.97 -15.58
N GLU A 9 16.86 6.75 -16.49
CA GLU A 9 15.72 7.62 -16.18
C GLU A 9 14.51 6.82 -15.68
N LEU A 10 14.19 5.70 -16.33
CA LEU A 10 13.11 4.81 -15.91
C LEU A 10 13.36 4.20 -14.52
N TRP A 11 14.60 3.75 -14.26
CA TRP A 11 14.97 3.21 -12.95
C TRP A 11 14.88 4.28 -11.84
N GLU A 12 15.40 5.48 -12.09
CA GLU A 12 15.32 6.60 -11.14
C GLU A 12 13.87 7.02 -10.88
N ALA A 13 13.03 7.08 -11.91
CA ALA A 13 11.61 7.39 -11.76
C ALA A 13 10.88 6.34 -10.89
N CYS A 14 11.12 5.04 -11.14
CA CYS A 14 10.58 3.96 -10.31
C CYS A 14 11.08 4.04 -8.86
N TRP A 15 12.36 4.33 -8.65
CA TRP A 15 12.95 4.46 -7.32
C TRP A 15 12.37 5.67 -6.56
N ILE A 16 12.25 6.82 -7.20
CA ILE A 16 11.68 8.04 -6.60
C ILE A 16 10.21 7.80 -6.21
N ASN A 17 9.42 7.15 -7.09
CA ASN A 17 8.03 6.82 -6.79
C ASN A 17 7.90 5.89 -5.58
N SER A 18 8.74 4.84 -5.52
CA SER A 18 8.79 3.92 -4.37
C SER A 18 9.18 4.64 -3.08
N LYS A 19 10.24 5.46 -3.13
CA LYS A 19 10.72 6.22 -1.96
C LYS A 19 9.71 7.25 -1.47
N ALA A 20 9.07 7.97 -2.38
CA ALA A 20 8.04 8.95 -2.03
C ALA A 20 6.83 8.26 -1.36
N PHE A 21 6.48 7.08 -1.84
CA PHE A 21 5.45 6.25 -1.22
C PHE A 21 5.84 5.81 0.19
N ASP A 22 7.05 5.29 0.39
CA ASP A 22 7.52 4.86 1.72
C ASP A 22 7.54 6.04 2.71
N GLN A 23 7.95 7.23 2.26
CA GLN A 23 7.89 8.46 3.08
C GLN A 23 6.46 8.86 3.44
N TYR A 24 5.50 8.65 2.53
CA TYR A 24 4.08 8.89 2.81
C TYR A 24 3.55 7.91 3.87
N ILE A 25 3.86 6.62 3.74
CA ILE A 25 3.47 5.60 4.72
C ILE A 25 4.12 5.84 6.08
N ASP A 26 5.38 6.27 6.11
CA ASP A 26 6.09 6.61 7.35
C ASP A 26 5.41 7.74 8.11
N LYS A 27 4.87 8.75 7.41
CA LYS A 27 4.09 9.82 8.05
C LYS A 27 2.80 9.31 8.70
N LEU A 28 2.26 8.19 8.21
CA LEU A 28 1.06 7.57 8.78
C LEU A 28 1.37 6.71 10.03
N LYS A 29 2.64 6.54 10.43
CA LYS A 29 3.02 5.73 11.61
C LYS A 29 2.61 6.31 12.96
N ASN A 30 2.12 7.55 13.03
CA ASN A 30 1.79 8.21 14.30
C ASN A 30 0.72 7.47 15.11
N ASN A 31 -0.20 6.76 14.45
CA ASN A 31 -1.12 5.85 15.12
C ASN A 31 -1.33 4.58 14.25
N PRO A 32 -0.47 3.56 14.41
CA PRO A 32 -0.40 2.44 13.46
C PRO A 32 -1.60 1.52 13.53
N ASN A 33 -2.36 1.54 14.64
CA ASN A 33 -3.57 0.74 14.85
C ASN A 33 -4.86 1.56 14.68
N ASP A 34 -4.77 2.84 14.33
CA ASP A 34 -5.96 3.61 13.97
C ASP A 34 -6.61 3.00 12.72
N THR A 35 -7.93 2.83 12.77
CA THR A 35 -8.66 2.12 11.71
C THR A 35 -8.65 2.91 10.40
N CYS A 36 -8.61 4.24 10.47
CA CYS A 36 -8.45 5.10 9.29
C CYS A 36 -7.02 5.00 8.72
N THR A 37 -6.00 4.96 9.57
CA THR A 37 -4.61 4.72 9.17
C THR A 37 -4.46 3.38 8.45
N LEU A 38 -4.94 2.29 9.04
CA LEU A 38 -4.87 0.95 8.47
C LEU A 38 -5.59 0.86 7.11
N MET A 39 -6.79 1.44 7.02
CA MET A 39 -7.53 1.53 5.76
C MET A 39 -6.76 2.31 4.68
N SER A 40 -6.19 3.45 5.06
CA SER A 40 -5.48 4.34 4.13
C SER A 40 -4.22 3.68 3.58
N ARG A 41 -3.41 3.06 4.46
CA ARG A 41 -2.23 2.30 4.05
C ARG A 41 -2.58 1.10 3.19
N GLY A 42 -3.60 0.32 3.57
CA GLY A 42 -4.09 -0.81 2.78
C GLY A 42 -4.48 -0.43 1.35
N LYS A 43 -5.22 0.68 1.17
CA LYS A 43 -5.56 1.21 -0.15
C LYS A 43 -4.35 1.73 -0.93
N ALA A 44 -3.43 2.40 -0.24
CA ALA A 44 -2.21 2.92 -0.85
C ALA A 44 -1.35 1.76 -1.40
N TYR A 45 -1.13 0.71 -0.61
CA TYR A 45 -0.41 -0.49 -1.02
C TYR A 45 -1.05 -1.20 -2.21
N LEU A 46 -2.39 -1.27 -2.28
CA LEU A 46 -3.10 -1.82 -3.45
C LEU A 46 -2.85 -1.04 -4.72
N THR A 47 -2.77 0.29 -4.61
CA THR A 47 -2.59 1.18 -5.75
C THR A 47 -1.22 0.97 -6.41
N ILE A 48 -0.22 0.59 -5.62
CA ILE A 48 1.15 0.34 -6.08
C ILE A 48 1.49 -1.14 -6.25
N GLY A 49 0.52 -2.05 -6.10
CA GLY A 49 0.69 -3.50 -6.31
C GLY A 49 1.38 -4.25 -5.16
N ARG A 50 1.51 -3.62 -3.97
CA ARG A 50 2.07 -4.24 -2.75
C ARG A 50 1.00 -5.01 -1.99
N TYR A 51 0.56 -6.13 -2.56
CA TYR A 51 -0.63 -6.85 -2.11
C TYR A 51 -0.49 -7.49 -0.72
N GLU A 52 0.70 -7.97 -0.36
CA GLU A 52 0.96 -8.59 0.93
C GLU A 52 0.88 -7.57 2.08
N GLU A 53 1.46 -6.40 1.90
CA GLU A 53 1.38 -5.30 2.86
C GLU A 53 -0.04 -4.76 2.97
N ALA A 54 -0.75 -4.65 1.85
CA ALA A 54 -2.17 -4.29 1.85
C ALA A 54 -3.00 -5.29 2.66
N HIS A 55 -2.80 -6.59 2.41
CA HIS A 55 -3.52 -7.64 3.11
C HIS A 55 -3.24 -7.62 4.62
N THR A 56 -1.99 -7.38 5.02
CA THR A 56 -1.59 -7.30 6.43
C THR A 56 -2.32 -6.16 7.16
N ASP A 57 -2.30 -4.94 6.60
CA ASP A 57 -2.96 -3.79 7.22
C ASP A 57 -4.49 -3.94 7.25
N LEU A 58 -5.09 -4.50 6.20
CA LEU A 58 -6.54 -4.73 6.15
C LEU A 58 -7.00 -5.87 7.07
N THR A 59 -6.17 -6.90 7.24
CA THR A 59 -6.44 -7.97 8.21
C THR A 59 -6.41 -7.40 9.62
N ARG A 60 -5.39 -6.58 9.95
CA ARG A 60 -5.31 -5.91 11.24
C ARG A 60 -6.49 -4.97 11.49
N LEU A 61 -6.97 -4.28 10.45
CA LEU A 61 -8.20 -3.49 10.54
C LEU A 61 -9.42 -4.37 10.88
N LEU A 62 -9.55 -5.54 10.26
CA LEU A 62 -10.65 -6.47 10.54
C LEU A 62 -10.57 -7.11 11.94
N GLU A 63 -9.38 -7.23 12.53
CA GLU A 63 -9.25 -7.65 13.94
C GLU A 63 -9.83 -6.61 14.91
N ILE A 64 -9.81 -5.32 14.54
CA ILE A 64 -10.32 -4.21 15.36
C ILE A 64 -11.80 -3.92 15.02
N GLU A 65 -12.11 -3.80 13.73
CA GLU A 65 -13.43 -3.55 13.17
C GLU A 65 -13.84 -4.70 12.24
N SER A 66 -14.22 -5.84 12.82
CA SER A 66 -14.59 -7.05 12.08
C SER A 66 -15.74 -6.89 11.08
N LYS A 67 -16.54 -5.84 11.22
CA LYS A 67 -17.67 -5.52 10.34
C LYS A 67 -17.36 -4.43 9.30
N ASN A 68 -16.10 -4.03 9.16
CA ASN A 68 -15.72 -3.01 8.17
C ASN A 68 -15.93 -3.55 6.74
N THR A 69 -17.03 -3.14 6.11
CA THR A 69 -17.49 -3.67 4.81
C THR A 69 -16.48 -3.42 3.69
N ILE A 70 -15.75 -2.29 3.76
CA ILE A 70 -14.74 -1.93 2.77
C ILE A 70 -13.56 -2.89 2.88
N ALA A 71 -13.05 -3.13 4.09
CA ALA A 71 -11.93 -4.04 4.31
C ALA A 71 -12.28 -5.48 3.90
N LEU A 72 -13.48 -5.96 4.25
CA LEU A 72 -13.98 -7.28 3.83
C LEU A 72 -14.03 -7.43 2.30
N ASN A 73 -14.54 -6.42 1.60
CA ASN A 73 -14.62 -6.44 0.13
C ASN A 73 -13.23 -6.50 -0.50
N ILE A 74 -12.29 -5.70 0.01
CA ILE A 74 -10.93 -5.66 -0.53
C ILE A 74 -10.18 -6.97 -0.28
N VAL A 75 -10.21 -7.49 0.96
CA VAL A 75 -9.57 -8.78 1.30
C VAL A 75 -10.22 -9.92 0.51
N GLY A 76 -11.54 -9.92 0.37
CA GLY A 76 -12.26 -10.91 -0.45
C GLY A 76 -11.81 -10.91 -1.92
N LYS A 77 -11.42 -9.76 -2.48
CA LYS A 77 -10.86 -9.67 -3.84
C LYS A 77 -9.40 -10.14 -3.93
N LEU A 78 -8.62 -9.94 -2.88
CA LEU A 78 -7.21 -10.34 -2.82
C LEU A 78 -7.03 -11.86 -2.79
N ILE A 79 -7.97 -12.60 -2.19
CA ILE A 79 -7.90 -14.07 -2.03
C ILE A 79 -8.20 -14.82 -3.35
N ILE A 80 -8.72 -14.16 -4.39
CA ILE A 80 -9.22 -14.82 -5.61
C ILE A 80 -8.17 -14.88 -6.76
N TRP A 81 -6.90 -14.57 -6.50
CA TRP A 81 -5.83 -14.60 -7.53
C TRP A 81 -4.80 -15.71 -7.31
#